data_AF-A0ABD1NQE3-F1
#
_entry.id   AF-A0ABD1NQE3-F1
#
_cell.length_a   1.000
_cell.length_b   1.000
_cell.length_c   1.000
_cell.angle_alpha   90.00
_cell.angle_beta   90.00
_cell.angle_gamma   90.00
#
_symmetry.space_group_name_H-M   'P 1'
#
loop_
_entity.id
_entity.type
_entity.pdbx_description
1 polymer ?
#
loop_
_entity_poly.entity_id
_entity_poly.type
_entity_poly.pdbx_seq_one_letter_code
_entity_poly.pdbx_strand_id
1 'polypeptide(L)'
;MPISHFSPYHIPKTFIFSSISVSAILTKEEQEESKSIFNFKAYMLEKASSVNKSLEEAVLLREPFKIRESMRYSLLAGGKRVRPILCIASCELVGGQESTAMPAACAVEMIHTMTLMHDDLPFLDNDDLRRGKLTSHKVFGEDVDVLAVDALLLFSFEHMATATKGVPSKWIVRVIGELAKS
;
A
#
# COMPACT_ATOMS: atom_id res chain seq x y z
N MET A 1 -61.41 -36.95 -53.12
CA MET A 1 -60.50 -38.10 -52.90
C MET A 1 -60.35 -38.32 -51.40
N PRO A 2 -60.76 -39.49 -50.87
CA PRO A 2 -60.69 -39.86 -49.46
C PRO A 2 -59.56 -40.88 -49.17
N ILE A 3 -59.53 -41.38 -47.92
CA ILE A 3 -58.88 -42.61 -47.35
C ILE A 3 -57.33 -42.65 -47.34
N SER A 4 -56.57 -43.23 -46.39
CA SER A 4 -56.80 -44.08 -45.19
C SER A 4 -55.44 -44.38 -44.53
N HIS A 5 -55.46 -44.60 -43.21
CA HIS A 5 -54.60 -45.52 -42.42
C HIS A 5 -53.13 -45.08 -42.19
N PHE A 6 -52.46 -45.39 -41.06
CA PHE A 6 -52.49 -46.56 -40.17
C PHE A 6 -52.04 -46.15 -38.74
N SER A 7 -52.60 -46.81 -37.73
CA SER A 7 -52.15 -46.84 -36.32
C SER A 7 -51.37 -48.16 -36.08
N PRO A 8 -51.10 -48.62 -34.84
CA PRO A 8 -49.97 -48.32 -33.96
C PRO A 8 -49.05 -49.54 -33.76
N TYR A 9 -47.78 -49.40 -33.32
CA TYR A 9 -47.12 -50.50 -32.59
C TYR A 9 -46.16 -50.03 -31.50
N HIS A 10 -46.27 -50.74 -30.38
CA HIS A 10 -45.71 -50.52 -29.05
C HIS A 10 -44.45 -51.40 -28.85
N ILE A 11 -43.41 -50.81 -28.26
CA ILE A 11 -42.36 -51.33 -27.34
C ILE A 11 -41.98 -52.82 -27.37
N PRO A 12 -40.66 -53.13 -27.31
CA PRO A 12 -40.17 -53.98 -26.23
C PRO A 12 -38.99 -53.40 -25.44
N LYS A 13 -38.79 -54.00 -24.26
CA LYS A 13 -38.10 -53.52 -23.05
C LYS A 13 -36.58 -53.78 -23.03
N THR A 14 -35.87 -52.88 -22.36
CA THR A 14 -34.67 -53.06 -21.50
C THR A 14 -33.61 -54.11 -21.85
N PHE A 15 -32.36 -53.66 -22.05
CA PHE A 15 -31.17 -54.43 -21.69
C PHE A 15 -30.09 -53.53 -21.05
N ILE A 16 -29.99 -53.64 -19.72
CA ILE A 16 -28.80 -53.80 -18.88
C ILE A 16 -27.57 -52.93 -19.19
N PHE A 17 -27.32 -51.97 -18.29
CA PHE A 17 -26.01 -51.35 -18.03
C PHE A 17 -24.96 -52.43 -17.74
N SER A 18 -23.81 -52.37 -18.44
CA SER A 18 -22.58 -52.96 -17.93
C SER A 18 -21.44 -51.94 -18.07
N SER A 19 -20.75 -51.77 -16.95
CA SER A 19 -19.68 -50.83 -16.67
C SER A 19 -18.43 -51.06 -17.51
N ILE A 20 -17.94 -50.00 -18.16
CA ILE A 20 -16.51 -49.88 -18.49
C ILE A 20 -16.04 -48.55 -17.91
N SER A 21 -15.15 -48.64 -16.93
CA SER A 21 -14.52 -47.51 -16.27
C SER A 21 -13.62 -46.76 -17.26
N VAL A 22 -13.90 -45.48 -17.49
CA VAL A 22 -13.18 -44.56 -18.40
C VAL A 22 -11.87 -44.04 -17.76
N SER A 23 -11.44 -44.60 -16.62
CA SER A 23 -10.29 -44.09 -15.85
C SER A 23 -8.91 -44.41 -16.42
N ALA A 24 -8.78 -44.82 -17.68
CA ALA A 24 -7.47 -45.00 -18.27
C ALA A 24 -7.49 -44.60 -19.74
N ILE A 25 -6.59 -43.68 -20.09
CA ILE A 25 -6.24 -43.28 -21.46
C ILE A 25 -7.02 -42.06 -21.98
N LEU A 26 -6.79 -40.91 -21.33
CA LEU A 26 -6.38 -39.69 -22.05
C LEU A 26 -5.20 -39.08 -21.29
N THR A 27 -4.01 -39.44 -21.78
CA THR A 27 -2.77 -38.62 -21.85
C THR A 27 -2.81 -37.33 -21.03
N LYS A 28 -2.13 -37.26 -19.88
CA LYS A 28 -0.74 -36.75 -19.79
C LYS A 28 -0.43 -35.72 -20.89
N GLU A 29 -0.98 -34.53 -20.73
CA GLU A 29 -0.41 -33.24 -21.15
C GLU A 29 -1.45 -32.17 -20.82
N GLU A 30 -1.45 -31.73 -19.57
CA GLU A 30 -1.66 -30.32 -19.27
C GLU A 30 -0.94 -30.06 -17.94
N GLN A 31 0.09 -29.25 -18.09
CA GLN A 31 1.16 -29.03 -17.14
C GLN A 31 0.65 -28.37 -15.87
N GLU A 32 1.33 -28.67 -14.77
CA GLU A 32 1.30 -27.89 -13.54
C GLU A 32 1.52 -26.40 -13.84
N GLU A 33 0.45 -25.62 -13.99
CA GLU A 33 0.53 -24.18 -13.78
C GLU A 33 0.44 -23.91 -12.27
N SER A 34 1.59 -24.01 -11.60
CA SER A 34 1.84 -23.36 -10.32
C SER A 34 1.73 -21.85 -10.50
N LYS A 35 0.49 -21.35 -10.48
CA LYS A 35 0.22 -19.91 -10.53
C LYS A 35 0.37 -19.38 -9.11
N SER A 36 1.57 -18.94 -8.75
CA SER A 36 1.70 -17.94 -7.68
C SER A 36 0.99 -16.67 -8.13
N ILE A 37 -0.30 -16.54 -7.81
CA ILE A 37 -1.10 -15.35 -8.13
C ILE A 37 -0.82 -14.32 -7.04
N PHE A 38 0.36 -13.71 -7.06
CA PHE A 38 0.61 -12.53 -6.23
C PHE A 38 -0.36 -11.42 -6.63
N ASN A 39 -1.26 -11.05 -5.72
CA ASN A 39 -2.21 -9.97 -5.95
C ASN A 39 -1.58 -8.63 -5.54
N PHE A 40 -0.94 -7.97 -6.50
CA PHE A 40 -0.28 -6.67 -6.28
C PHE A 40 -1.20 -5.60 -5.71
N LYS A 41 -2.46 -5.53 -6.18
CA LYS A 41 -3.40 -4.51 -5.70
C LYS A 41 -3.77 -4.72 -4.24
N ALA A 42 -4.02 -5.97 -3.84
CA ALA A 42 -4.29 -6.31 -2.44
C ALA A 42 -3.08 -5.99 -1.55
N TYR A 43 -1.87 -6.36 -1.98
CA TYR A 43 -0.63 -6.04 -1.27
C TYR A 43 -0.44 -4.53 -1.06
N MET A 44 -0.61 -3.74 -2.12
CA MET A 44 -0.48 -2.28 -2.02
C MET A 44 -1.49 -1.65 -1.06
N LEU A 45 -2.74 -2.14 -1.06
CA LEU A 45 -3.79 -1.65 -0.16
C LEU A 45 -3.51 -2.01 1.30
N GLU A 46 -3.09 -3.25 1.56
CA GLU A 46 -2.72 -3.73 2.88
C GLU A 46 -1.58 -2.90 3.46
N LYS A 47 -0.47 -2.78 2.72
CA LYS A 47 0.70 -2.03 3.20
C LYS A 47 0.41 -0.54 3.34
N ALA A 48 -0.37 0.06 2.44
CA ALA A 48 -0.81 1.45 2.59
C ALA A 48 -1.64 1.66 3.86
N SER A 49 -2.50 0.69 4.22
CA SER A 49 -3.28 0.72 5.47
C SER A 49 -2.39 0.66 6.70
N SER A 50 -1.43 -0.27 6.74
CA SER A 50 -0.45 -0.38 7.83
C SER A 50 0.37 0.90 8.01
N VAL A 51 0.84 1.48 6.91
CA VAL A 51 1.60 2.74 6.91
C VAL A 51 0.74 3.90 7.40
N ASN A 52 -0.49 4.04 6.92
CA ASN A 52 -1.39 5.11 7.37
C ASN A 52 -1.63 5.03 8.88
N LYS A 53 -1.86 3.81 9.40
CA LYS A 53 -2.00 3.59 10.84
C LYS A 53 -0.73 4.01 11.61
N SER A 54 0.44 3.61 11.13
CA SER A 54 1.71 3.95 11.78
C SER A 54 2.00 5.46 11.75
N LEU A 55 1.65 6.16 10.66
CA LEU A 55 1.81 7.62 10.56
C LEU A 55 0.88 8.37 11.51
N GLU A 56 -0.37 7.91 11.62
CA GLU A 56 -1.37 8.42 12.55
C GLU A 56 -0.90 8.33 14.00
N GLU A 57 -0.34 7.17 14.38
CA GLU A 57 0.21 6.91 15.72
C GLU A 57 1.54 7.66 15.98
N ALA A 58 2.35 7.91 14.95
CA ALA A 58 3.63 8.60 15.08
C ALA A 58 3.45 10.10 15.36
N VAL A 59 2.54 10.78 14.64
CA VAL A 59 2.38 12.23 14.74
C VAL A 59 1.17 12.57 15.60
N LEU A 60 1.33 12.51 16.93
CA LEU A 60 0.27 12.83 17.88
C LEU A 60 0.00 14.34 18.00
N LEU A 61 -1.26 14.72 18.19
CA LEU A 61 -1.66 16.10 18.53
C LEU A 61 -1.26 16.43 19.97
N ARG A 62 -0.35 17.39 20.11
CA ARG A 62 0.14 17.96 21.37
C ARG A 62 0.70 19.35 21.08
N GLU A 63 1.04 20.10 22.13
CA GLU A 63 1.68 21.41 21.96
C GLU A 63 3.00 21.31 21.16
N PRO A 64 3.28 22.25 20.24
CA PRO A 64 2.39 23.31 19.75
C PRO A 64 1.32 22.80 18.78
N PHE A 65 0.03 22.96 19.12
CA PHE A 65 -1.07 22.29 18.39
C PHE A 65 -1.14 22.66 16.90
N LYS A 66 -1.09 23.94 16.54
CA LYS A 66 -1.24 24.38 15.14
C LYS A 66 -0.20 23.77 14.20
N ILE A 67 1.06 23.71 14.63
CA ILE A 67 2.14 23.11 13.82
C ILE A 67 1.85 21.62 13.61
N ARG A 68 1.44 20.92 14.67
CA ARG A 68 1.13 19.48 14.57
C ARG A 68 -0.13 19.19 13.77
N GLU A 69 -1.12 20.06 13.83
CA GLU A 69 -2.31 19.98 12.97
C GLU A 69 -1.93 20.15 11.50
N SER A 70 -1.07 21.12 11.16
CA SER A 70 -0.56 21.33 9.79
C SER A 70 0.23 20.10 9.29
N MET A 71 1.17 19.57 10.08
CA MET A 71 1.91 18.35 9.74
C MET A 71 0.96 17.18 9.44
N ARG A 72 -0.02 16.96 10.32
CA ARG A 72 -0.99 15.88 10.20
C ARG A 72 -1.92 16.06 9.02
N TYR A 73 -2.39 17.28 8.77
CA TYR A 73 -3.30 17.62 7.68
C TYR A 73 -2.74 17.12 6.35
N SER A 74 -1.48 17.45 6.06
CA SER A 74 -0.81 17.07 4.82
C SER A 74 -0.38 15.60 4.81
N LEU A 75 0.22 15.11 5.90
CA LEU A 75 0.76 13.74 5.99
C LEU A 75 -0.35 12.68 5.87
N LEU A 76 -1.50 12.95 6.48
CA LEU A 76 -2.64 12.04 6.57
C LEU A 76 -3.70 12.30 5.51
N ALA A 77 -3.44 13.20 4.54
CA ALA A 77 -4.30 13.41 3.37
C ALA A 77 -4.37 12.20 2.42
N GLY A 78 -3.74 11.07 2.78
CA GLY A 78 -3.72 9.83 2.04
C GLY A 78 -2.61 9.80 0.99
N GLY A 79 -2.84 9.08 -0.11
CA GLY A 79 -1.88 8.89 -1.20
C GLY A 79 -1.60 7.41 -1.47
N LYS A 80 -0.79 7.15 -2.49
CA LYS A 80 -0.46 5.77 -2.91
C LYS A 80 0.54 5.06 -1.99
N ARG A 81 1.23 5.82 -1.13
CA ARG A 81 2.27 5.34 -0.19
C ARG A 81 3.36 4.49 -0.85
N VAL A 82 3.71 4.82 -2.11
CA VAL A 82 4.68 4.03 -2.90
C VAL A 82 6.03 3.94 -2.20
N ARG A 83 6.55 5.05 -1.65
CA ARG A 83 7.87 5.10 -1.00
C ARG A 83 7.93 4.24 0.27
N PRO A 84 6.99 4.35 1.22
CA PRO A 84 6.89 3.43 2.36
C PRO A 84 6.83 1.97 1.96
N ILE A 85 6.01 1.64 0.95
CA ILE A 85 5.81 0.26 0.52
C ILE A 85 7.10 -0.29 -0.11
N LEU A 86 7.84 0.52 -0.88
CA LEU A 86 9.16 0.13 -1.39
C LEU A 86 10.17 -0.11 -0.26
N CYS A 87 10.16 0.72 0.79
CA CYS A 87 11.02 0.53 1.96
C CYS A 87 10.72 -0.81 2.67
N ILE A 88 9.43 -1.07 2.93
CA ILE A 88 8.97 -2.32 3.57
C ILE A 88 9.31 -3.53 2.69
N ALA A 89 8.93 -3.50 1.41
CA ALA A 89 9.18 -4.60 0.46
C ALA A 89 10.67 -4.91 0.32
N SER A 90 11.54 -3.89 0.32
CA SER A 90 12.99 -4.08 0.26
C SER A 90 13.54 -4.76 1.51
N CYS A 91 12.98 -4.44 2.68
CA CYS A 91 13.34 -5.11 3.94
C CYS A 91 12.87 -6.57 3.94
N GLU A 92 11.62 -6.83 3.55
CA GLU A 92 11.04 -8.18 3.45
C GLU A 92 11.82 -9.05 2.44
N LEU A 93 12.22 -8.47 1.30
CA LEU A 93 12.97 -9.16 0.24
C LEU A 93 14.29 -9.76 0.76
N VAL A 94 14.96 -9.09 1.70
CA VAL A 94 16.22 -9.56 2.29
C VAL A 94 16.03 -10.35 3.59
N GLY A 95 14.79 -10.74 3.91
CA GLY A 95 14.44 -11.54 5.09
C GLY A 95 14.21 -10.74 6.38
N GLY A 96 14.10 -9.41 6.28
CA GLY A 96 13.70 -8.55 7.39
C GLY A 96 12.19 -8.57 7.63
N GLN A 97 11.76 -7.94 8.72
CA GLN A 97 10.34 -7.84 9.10
C GLN A 97 9.82 -6.43 8.84
N GLU A 98 8.56 -6.32 8.39
CA GLU A 98 7.88 -5.04 8.20
C GLU A 98 7.97 -4.13 9.43
N SER A 99 7.79 -4.69 10.63
CA SER A 99 7.87 -3.96 11.91
C SER A 99 9.22 -3.26 12.13
N THR A 100 10.31 -3.82 11.60
CA THR A 100 11.64 -3.22 11.69
C THR A 100 11.81 -2.07 10.69
N ALA A 101 11.20 -2.19 9.51
CA ALA A 101 11.25 -1.16 8.47
C ALA A 101 10.24 -0.03 8.66
N MET A 102 9.15 -0.26 9.41
CA MET A 102 8.03 0.67 9.52
C MET A 102 8.44 2.09 9.95
N PRO A 103 9.33 2.30 10.94
CA PRO A 103 9.79 3.65 11.28
C PRO A 103 10.53 4.36 10.14
N ALA A 104 11.36 3.63 9.39
CA ALA A 104 12.05 4.17 8.21
C ALA A 104 11.07 4.46 7.07
N ALA A 105 10.08 3.57 6.86
CA ALA A 105 9.03 3.77 5.88
C ALA A 105 8.19 5.03 6.20
N CYS A 106 7.84 5.23 7.47
CA CYS A 106 7.17 6.45 7.92
C CYS A 106 8.05 7.69 7.71
N ALA A 107 9.34 7.62 8.08
CA ALA A 107 10.27 8.73 7.91
C ALA A 107 10.39 9.17 6.44
N VAL A 108 10.46 8.24 5.50
CA VAL A 108 10.51 8.58 4.06
C VAL A 108 9.21 9.25 3.59
N GLU A 109 8.04 8.85 4.09
CA GLU A 109 6.77 9.53 3.75
C GLU A 109 6.66 10.91 4.41
N MET A 110 7.20 11.08 5.62
CA MET A 110 7.28 12.38 6.29
C MET A 110 8.14 13.34 5.46
N ILE A 111 9.32 12.91 5.02
CA ILE A 111 10.17 13.71 4.10
C ILE A 111 9.43 13.99 2.80
N HIS A 112 8.82 12.99 2.17
CA HIS A 112 8.05 13.22 0.95
C HIS A 112 6.92 14.24 1.13
N THR A 113 6.24 14.21 2.28
CA THR A 113 5.14 15.12 2.55
C THR A 113 5.65 16.54 2.79
N MET A 114 6.73 16.71 3.57
CA MET A 114 7.28 18.05 3.80
C MET A 114 7.82 18.68 2.52
N THR A 115 8.37 17.90 1.58
CA THR A 115 8.83 18.48 0.31
C THR A 115 7.64 19.03 -0.49
N LEU A 116 6.53 18.28 -0.55
CA LEU A 116 5.32 18.75 -1.25
C LEU A 116 4.71 19.99 -0.59
N MET A 117 4.64 20.03 0.74
CA MET A 117 4.17 21.21 1.47
C MET A 117 5.03 22.44 1.15
N HIS A 118 6.35 22.26 1.14
CA HIS A 118 7.28 23.33 0.82
C HIS A 118 7.13 23.79 -0.65
N ASP A 119 7.04 22.85 -1.59
CA ASP A 119 6.83 23.14 -3.02
C ASP A 119 5.54 23.95 -3.25
N ASP A 120 4.46 23.64 -2.51
CA ASP A 120 3.18 24.32 -2.65
C ASP A 120 3.23 25.82 -2.24
N LEU A 121 4.26 26.29 -1.52
CA LEU A 121 4.33 27.67 -1.00
C LEU A 121 4.37 28.75 -2.10
N PRO A 122 3.92 30.00 -1.82
CA PRO A 122 3.82 31.06 -2.83
C PRO A 122 5.13 31.46 -3.52
N PHE A 123 6.27 31.24 -2.86
CA PHE A 123 7.58 31.54 -3.40
C PHE A 123 8.22 30.37 -4.17
N LEU A 124 7.55 29.22 -4.25
CA LEU A 124 7.90 28.07 -5.09
C LEU A 124 6.83 27.87 -6.17
N ASP A 125 5.96 26.88 -6.06
CA ASP A 125 4.95 26.59 -7.10
C ASP A 125 3.66 27.40 -6.91
N ASN A 126 3.41 27.94 -5.71
CA ASN A 126 2.20 28.72 -5.37
C ASN A 126 0.90 27.96 -5.68
N ASP A 127 0.86 26.68 -5.34
CA ASP A 127 -0.28 25.81 -5.56
C ASP A 127 -1.36 26.07 -4.51
N ASP A 128 -2.58 26.40 -4.95
CA ASP A 128 -3.73 26.56 -4.03
C ASP A 128 -4.34 25.21 -3.62
N LEU A 129 -4.15 24.17 -4.43
CA LEU A 129 -4.80 22.87 -4.27
C LEU A 129 -3.82 21.70 -4.43
N ARG A 130 -3.88 20.76 -3.48
CA ARG A 130 -3.22 19.45 -3.58
C ARG A 130 -4.26 18.34 -3.42
N ARG A 131 -4.34 17.45 -4.41
CA ARG A 131 -5.25 16.29 -4.41
C ARG A 131 -6.72 16.67 -4.14
N GLY A 132 -7.16 17.82 -4.68
CA GLY A 132 -8.52 18.32 -4.54
C GLY A 132 -8.84 18.95 -3.17
N LYS A 133 -7.83 19.18 -2.32
CA LYS A 133 -7.94 19.92 -1.05
C LYS A 133 -7.08 21.17 -1.10
N LEU A 134 -7.40 22.17 -0.29
CA LEU A 134 -6.53 23.33 -0.08
C LEU A 134 -5.15 22.89 0.38
N THR A 135 -4.11 23.55 -0.11
CA THR A 135 -2.74 23.36 0.38
C THR A 135 -2.60 23.88 1.81
N SER A 136 -1.59 23.37 2.51
CA SER A 136 -1.43 23.61 3.94
C SER A 136 -1.28 25.11 4.27
N HIS A 137 -0.45 25.85 3.53
CA HIS A 137 -0.34 27.31 3.70
C HIS A 137 -1.65 28.07 3.46
N LYS A 138 -2.56 27.58 2.60
CA LYS A 138 -3.89 28.18 2.41
C LYS A 138 -4.83 27.94 3.58
N VAL A 139 -4.63 26.86 4.33
CA VAL A 139 -5.44 26.51 5.50
C VAL A 139 -4.89 27.15 6.78
N PHE A 140 -3.57 27.08 6.98
CA PHE A 140 -2.92 27.42 8.26
C PHE A 140 -2.11 28.71 8.23
N GLY A 141 -1.83 29.26 7.05
CA GLY A 141 -0.89 30.37 6.85
C GLY A 141 0.52 29.89 6.50
N GLU A 142 1.25 30.71 5.75
CA GLU A 142 2.62 30.42 5.28
C GLU A 142 3.60 30.24 6.45
N ASP A 143 3.47 31.04 7.51
CA ASP A 143 4.33 30.99 8.69
C ASP A 143 4.21 29.65 9.44
N VAL A 144 2.98 29.17 9.63
CA VAL A 144 2.71 27.87 10.24
C VAL A 144 3.18 26.73 9.33
N ASP A 145 2.97 26.86 8.02
CA ASP A 145 3.32 25.82 7.06
C ASP A 145 4.83 25.60 6.96
N VAL A 146 5.62 26.68 6.89
CA VAL A 146 7.09 26.61 6.91
C VAL A 146 7.59 25.92 8.19
N LEU A 147 7.04 26.28 9.35
CA LEU A 147 7.41 25.64 10.62
C LEU A 147 6.99 24.16 10.69
N ALA A 148 5.86 23.80 10.06
CA ALA A 148 5.40 22.42 9.99
C ALA A 148 6.27 21.57 9.05
N VAL A 149 6.74 22.13 7.93
CA VAL A 149 7.72 21.51 7.03
C VAL A 149 9.00 21.18 7.80
N ASP A 150 9.57 22.15 8.50
CA ASP A 150 10.79 21.98 9.29
C ASP A 150 10.60 20.94 10.41
N ALA A 151 9.48 21.03 11.14
CA ALA A 151 9.15 20.09 12.20
C ALA A 151 9.00 18.66 11.67
N LEU A 152 8.38 18.47 10.50
CA LEU A 152 8.19 17.15 9.90
C LEU A 152 9.48 16.54 9.37
N LEU A 153 10.38 17.36 8.81
CA LEU A 153 11.72 16.92 8.43
C LEU A 153 12.51 16.42 9.65
N LEU A 154 12.63 17.24 10.69
CA LEU A 154 13.36 16.89 11.90
C LEU A 154 12.74 15.66 12.59
N PHE A 155 11.41 15.61 12.66
CA PHE A 155 10.69 14.50 13.26
C PHE A 155 10.90 13.19 12.49
N SER A 156 11.10 13.21 11.17
CA SER A 156 11.40 11.99 10.42
C SER A 156 12.68 11.29 10.91
N PHE A 157 13.73 12.07 11.21
CA PHE A 157 14.98 11.54 11.72
C PHE A 157 14.85 11.11 13.18
N GLU A 158 14.17 11.90 14.01
CA GLU A 158 13.86 11.54 15.40
C GLU A 158 13.09 10.21 15.47
N HIS A 159 12.03 10.09 14.67
CA HIS A 159 11.17 8.91 14.63
C HIS A 159 11.98 7.68 14.21
N MET A 160 12.78 7.78 13.14
CA MET A 160 13.62 6.68 12.70
C MET A 160 14.68 6.28 13.75
N ALA A 161 15.29 7.25 14.43
CA ALA A 161 16.30 7.00 15.46
C ALA A 161 15.73 6.32 16.71
N THR A 162 14.53 6.72 17.14
CA THR A 162 13.97 6.35 18.46
C THR A 162 12.95 5.21 18.39
N ALA A 163 12.20 5.10 17.29
CA ALA A 163 11.15 4.09 17.13
C ALA A 163 11.66 2.78 16.50
N THR A 164 12.80 2.78 15.79
CA THR A 164 13.38 1.54 15.23
C THR A 164 13.84 0.61 16.36
N LYS A 165 13.40 -0.65 16.33
CA LYS A 165 13.73 -1.71 17.30
C LYS A 165 14.25 -2.95 16.57
N GLY A 166 14.87 -3.87 17.31
CA GLY A 166 15.31 -5.17 16.78
C GLY A 166 16.58 -5.13 15.92
N VAL A 167 17.26 -3.99 15.83
CA VAL A 167 18.52 -3.84 15.08
C VAL A 167 19.59 -3.13 15.90
N PRO A 168 20.88 -3.49 15.74
CA PRO A 168 21.99 -2.75 16.36
C PRO A 168 22.03 -1.27 15.95
N SER A 169 22.34 -0.37 16.88
CA SER A 169 22.35 1.09 16.66
C SER A 169 23.22 1.54 15.49
N LYS A 170 24.32 0.83 15.18
CA LYS A 170 25.16 1.12 14.01
C LYS A 170 24.40 1.11 12.68
N TRP A 171 23.37 0.26 12.56
CA TRP A 171 22.53 0.17 11.36
C TRP A 171 21.52 1.31 11.31
N ILE A 172 20.95 1.70 12.46
CA ILE A 172 20.06 2.86 12.56
C ILE A 172 20.81 4.13 12.13
N VAL A 173 22.02 4.35 12.66
CA VAL A 173 22.88 5.48 12.29
C VAL A 173 23.24 5.45 10.80
N ARG A 174 23.57 4.27 10.25
CA ARG A 174 23.85 4.12 8.83
C ARG A 174 22.63 4.52 7.97
N VAL A 175 21.43 4.05 8.31
CA VAL A 175 20.21 4.37 7.56
C VAL A 175 19.85 5.85 7.66
N ILE A 176 20.01 6.48 8.83
CA ILE A 176 19.90 7.94 8.99
C ILE A 176 20.87 8.65 8.04
N GLY A 177 22.13 8.19 8.00
CA GLY A 177 23.16 8.75 7.12
C GLY A 177 22.84 8.58 5.63
N GLU A 178 22.25 7.46 5.21
CA GLU A 178 21.83 7.27 3.81
C GLU A 178 20.62 8.15 3.46
N LEU A 179 19.66 8.29 4.37
CA LEU A 179 18.49 9.14 4.15
C LEU A 179 18.88 10.62 4.03
N ALA A 180 19.84 11.09 4.85
CA ALA A 180 20.29 12.48 4.85
C ALA A 180 21.19 12.87 3.66
N LYS A 181 21.68 11.90 2.87
CA LYS A 181 22.45 12.17 1.64
C LYS A 181 21.56 12.40 0.41
N SER A 182 20.28 12.04 0.52
CA SER A 182 19.30 12.12 -0.56
C SER A 182 18.77 13.54 -0.71
#